data_AF-A0A925FLX8-F1
#
_entry.id   AF-A0A925FLX8-F1
#
_cell.length_a   1.000
_cell.length_b   1.000
_cell.length_c   1.000
_cell.angle_alpha   90.00
_cell.angle_beta   90.00
_cell.angle_gamma   90.00
#
_symmetry.space_group_name_H-M   'P 1'
#
loop_
_entity.id
_entity.type
_entity.pdbx_description
1 polymer ?
#
loop_
_entity_poly.entity_id
_entity_poly.type
_entity_poly.pdbx_seq_one_letter_code
_entity_poly.pdbx_strand_id
1 'polypeptide(L)'
;MSKYRKIVWNEGMLLTPHHFQQSDNYHEELLNSRVQSLMQYDYGILNLEVNSEAVANGNFQINNCRAVMPDGLMINVPDAEAVPDLRPVGNHFRVEAEKLGVHLAIPAKKAGEANFQASGIAASNGNIRFLQEGSLVKDETTGSNEQPLAYAKSNLRIIFDDELRDGFTSIKIAELQRTPT
;
A
#
# COMPACT_ATOMS: atom_id res chain seq x y z
N MET A 1 5.74 -18.98 -8.90
CA MET A 1 6.66 -19.67 -7.96
C MET A 1 7.01 -18.69 -6.86
N SER A 2 6.78 -19.07 -5.59
CA SER A 2 7.11 -18.25 -4.43
C SER A 2 8.59 -17.86 -4.46
N LYS A 3 8.87 -16.55 -4.36
CA LYS A 3 10.24 -16.01 -4.36
C LYS A 3 10.92 -16.14 -2.98
N TYR A 4 10.15 -16.34 -1.92
CA TYR A 4 10.62 -16.38 -0.54
C TYR A 4 10.65 -17.82 -0.01
N ARG A 5 11.65 -18.15 0.81
CA ARG A 5 11.89 -19.50 1.32
C ARG A 5 11.76 -19.53 2.84
N LYS A 6 11.29 -20.66 3.37
CA LYS A 6 11.23 -20.91 4.81
C LYS A 6 12.63 -20.83 5.41
N ILE A 7 12.77 -20.12 6.52
CA ILE A 7 14.02 -20.02 7.28
C ILE A 7 14.20 -21.27 8.14
N VAL A 8 15.44 -21.76 8.21
CA VAL A 8 15.85 -22.78 9.17
C VAL A 8 16.34 -22.08 10.44
N TRP A 9 15.71 -22.40 11.57
CA TRP A 9 16.08 -21.88 12.88
C TRP A 9 16.92 -22.92 13.61
N ASN A 10 18.13 -22.53 14.01
CA ASN A 10 19.07 -23.41 14.71
C ASN A 10 19.43 -22.82 16.07
N GLU A 11 19.75 -23.70 17.02
CA GLU A 11 20.27 -23.31 18.32
C GLU A 11 21.57 -22.50 18.17
N GLY A 12 21.73 -21.45 18.99
CA GLY A 12 22.90 -20.57 18.97
C GLY A 12 22.96 -19.58 17.80
N MET A 13 21.94 -19.52 16.94
CA MET A 13 21.90 -18.56 15.84
C MET A 13 21.72 -17.12 16.34
N LEU A 14 22.59 -16.21 15.89
CA LEU A 14 22.43 -14.77 16.15
C LEU A 14 21.29 -14.21 15.29
N LEU A 15 20.27 -13.66 15.94
CA LEU A 15 19.13 -13.04 15.26
C LEU A 15 19.54 -11.72 14.60
N THR A 16 19.07 -11.52 13.38
CA THR A 16 19.31 -10.30 12.59
C THR A 16 17.99 -9.86 11.96
N PRO A 17 17.84 -8.58 11.57
CA PRO A 17 16.63 -8.11 10.89
C PRO A 17 16.26 -8.94 9.67
N HIS A 18 17.24 -9.47 8.94
CA HIS A 18 17.04 -10.32 7.77
C HIS A 18 16.23 -11.57 8.09
N HIS A 19 16.42 -12.18 9.27
CA HIS A 19 15.67 -13.37 9.66
C HIS A 19 14.19 -13.05 9.84
N PHE A 20 13.86 -11.95 10.51
CA PHE A 20 12.47 -11.54 10.68
C PHE A 20 11.84 -11.12 9.35
N GLN A 21 12.52 -10.27 8.57
CA GLN A 21 12.03 -9.82 7.26
C GLN A 21 11.77 -10.98 6.30
N GLN A 22 12.68 -11.97 6.21
CA GLN A 22 12.49 -13.13 5.33
C GLN A 22 11.40 -14.07 5.87
N SER A 23 11.25 -14.17 7.19
CA SER A 23 10.17 -14.95 7.82
C SER A 23 8.81 -14.34 7.48
N ASP A 24 8.65 -13.03 7.65
CA ASP A 24 7.40 -12.32 7.34
C ASP A 24 7.05 -12.45 5.86
N ASN A 25 8.02 -12.16 4.98
CA ASN A 25 7.84 -12.31 3.53
C ASN A 25 7.43 -13.73 3.12
N TYR A 26 8.01 -14.77 3.75
CA TYR A 26 7.63 -16.16 3.48
C TYR A 26 6.18 -16.45 3.88
N HIS A 27 5.74 -15.98 5.06
CA HIS A 27 4.39 -16.24 5.54
C HIS A 27 3.33 -15.43 4.76
N GLU A 28 3.60 -14.16 4.42
CA GLU A 28 2.74 -13.36 3.55
C GLU A 28 2.54 -14.05 2.19
N GLU A 29 3.63 -14.45 1.54
CA GLU A 29 3.59 -15.10 0.22
C GLU A 29 2.93 -16.48 0.29
N LEU A 30 3.15 -17.24 1.36
CA LEU A 30 2.49 -18.52 1.59
C LEU A 30 0.97 -18.34 1.72
N LEU A 31 0.52 -17.34 2.48
CA LEU A 31 -0.90 -17.01 2.62
C LEU A 31 -1.49 -16.63 1.25
N ASN A 32 -0.88 -15.68 0.55
CA ASN A 32 -1.35 -15.23 -0.77
C ASN A 32 -1.39 -16.39 -1.78
N SER A 33 -0.34 -17.21 -1.84
CA SER A 33 -0.30 -18.39 -2.72
C SER A 33 -1.43 -19.39 -2.42
N ARG A 34 -1.78 -19.56 -1.14
CA ARG A 34 -2.86 -20.47 -0.72
C ARG A 34 -4.23 -19.91 -1.10
N VAL A 35 -4.47 -18.61 -0.97
CA VAL A 35 -5.73 -17.97 -1.37
C VAL A 35 -5.88 -18.03 -2.90
N GLN A 36 -4.83 -17.70 -3.66
CA GLN A 36 -4.82 -17.78 -5.12
C GLN A 36 -5.02 -19.19 -5.67
N SER A 37 -4.68 -20.22 -4.88
CA SER A 37 -4.95 -21.61 -5.25
C SER A 37 -6.43 -21.99 -5.14
N LEU A 38 -7.24 -21.19 -4.44
CA LEU A 38 -8.67 -21.42 -4.24
C LEU A 38 -9.54 -20.55 -5.16
N MET A 39 -9.15 -19.31 -5.43
CA MET A 39 -9.86 -18.40 -6.31
C MET A 39 -8.89 -17.66 -7.25
N GLN A 40 -9.26 -17.55 -8.52
CA GLN A 40 -8.59 -16.67 -9.47
C GLN A 40 -9.01 -15.23 -9.22
N TYR A 41 -8.09 -14.28 -9.41
CA TYR A 41 -8.34 -12.84 -9.22
C TYR A 41 -8.87 -12.52 -7.82
N ASP A 42 -8.17 -13.00 -6.79
CA ASP A 42 -8.50 -12.84 -5.36
C ASP A 42 -8.26 -11.44 -4.80
N TYR A 43 -8.18 -10.44 -5.66
CA TYR A 43 -7.95 -9.04 -5.33
C TYR A 43 -9.14 -8.16 -5.75
N GLY A 44 -9.32 -7.00 -5.12
CA GLY A 44 -10.50 -6.18 -5.36
C GLY A 44 -10.77 -5.15 -4.29
N ILE A 45 -11.82 -4.36 -4.51
CA ILE A 45 -12.32 -3.38 -3.55
C ILE A 45 -13.42 -4.04 -2.71
N LEU A 46 -13.26 -3.99 -1.39
CA LEU A 46 -14.21 -4.49 -0.41
C LEU A 46 -15.14 -3.36 0.08
N ASN A 47 -14.59 -2.17 0.25
CA ASN A 47 -15.32 -0.95 0.58
C ASN A 47 -14.60 0.26 -0.01
N LEU A 48 -15.34 1.28 -0.45
CA LEU A 48 -14.78 2.52 -0.96
C LEU A 48 -15.75 3.68 -0.73
N GLU A 49 -15.24 4.73 -0.09
CA GLU A 49 -15.93 6.00 0.06
C GLU A 49 -15.09 7.12 -0.54
N VAL A 50 -15.63 7.77 -1.57
CA VAL A 50 -14.99 8.88 -2.28
C VAL A 50 -15.52 10.21 -1.72
N ASN A 51 -14.64 11.19 -1.55
CA ASN A 51 -15.03 12.54 -1.17
C ASN A 51 -15.68 13.28 -2.35
N SER A 52 -17.01 13.37 -2.37
CA SER A 52 -17.76 14.04 -3.43
C SER A 52 -17.50 15.54 -3.51
N GLU A 53 -17.25 16.20 -2.38
CA GLU A 53 -16.93 17.63 -2.34
C GLU A 53 -15.56 17.90 -2.98
N ALA A 54 -14.57 17.04 -2.73
CA ALA A 54 -13.27 17.13 -3.39
C ALA A 54 -13.42 17.02 -4.92
N VAL A 55 -14.23 16.07 -5.39
CA VAL A 55 -14.51 15.85 -6.82
C VAL A 55 -15.19 17.06 -7.45
N ALA A 56 -16.19 17.63 -6.79
CA ALA A 56 -16.84 18.86 -7.24
C ALA A 56 -15.87 20.05 -7.34
N ASN A 57 -14.83 20.08 -6.50
CA ASN A 57 -13.78 21.10 -6.51
C ASN A 57 -12.57 20.74 -7.40
N GLY A 58 -12.70 19.74 -8.29
CA GLY A 58 -11.65 19.38 -9.25
C GLY A 58 -10.49 18.55 -8.68
N ASN A 59 -10.70 17.89 -7.55
CA ASN A 59 -9.73 17.03 -6.89
C ASN A 59 -10.29 15.62 -6.68
N PHE A 60 -9.43 14.62 -6.51
CA PHE A 60 -9.84 13.29 -6.09
C PHE A 60 -9.29 12.98 -4.71
N GLN A 61 -10.16 12.48 -3.83
CA GLN A 61 -9.79 12.03 -2.49
C GLN A 61 -10.74 10.92 -2.07
N ILE A 62 -10.25 10.00 -1.25
CA ILE A 62 -11.05 8.96 -0.61
C ILE A 62 -11.14 9.25 0.90
N ASN A 63 -12.26 8.91 1.53
CA ASN A 63 -12.44 8.97 2.97
C ASN A 63 -12.13 7.61 3.61
N ASN A 64 -12.56 6.53 2.95
CA ASN A 64 -12.42 5.16 3.42
C ASN A 64 -12.12 4.25 2.23
N CYS A 65 -11.26 3.26 2.43
CA CYS A 65 -11.06 2.20 1.46
C CYS A 65 -10.61 0.92 2.16
N ARG A 66 -11.33 -0.18 1.90
CA ARG A 66 -10.85 -1.53 2.17
C ARG A 66 -10.67 -2.25 0.86
N ALA A 67 -9.47 -2.77 0.62
CA ALA A 67 -9.14 -3.43 -0.64
C ALA A 67 -8.07 -4.50 -0.43
N VAL A 68 -7.99 -5.40 -1.39
CA VAL A 68 -6.86 -6.31 -1.57
C VAL A 68 -6.20 -5.91 -2.89
N MET A 69 -4.92 -5.56 -2.84
CA MET A 69 -4.14 -5.21 -4.03
C MET A 69 -3.80 -6.46 -4.85
N PRO A 70 -3.48 -6.34 -6.15
CA PRO A 70 -3.06 -7.48 -6.97
C PRO A 70 -1.87 -8.30 -6.45
N ASP A 71 -1.03 -7.72 -5.59
CA ASP A 71 0.08 -8.43 -4.93
C ASP A 71 -0.30 -9.02 -3.56
N GLY A 72 -1.59 -8.99 -3.20
CA GLY A 72 -2.15 -9.50 -1.96
C GLY A 72 -2.04 -8.56 -0.76
N LEU A 73 -1.49 -7.35 -0.93
CA LEU A 73 -1.48 -6.37 0.15
C LEU A 73 -2.91 -5.96 0.52
N MET A 74 -3.27 -6.14 1.78
CA MET A 74 -4.52 -5.65 2.35
C MET A 74 -4.41 -4.15 2.63
N ILE A 75 -5.39 -3.37 2.20
CA ILE A 75 -5.53 -1.94 2.48
C ILE A 75 -6.71 -1.74 3.41
N ASN A 76 -6.52 -0.92 4.45
CA ASN A 76 -7.59 -0.48 5.35
C ASN A 76 -7.39 0.98 5.76
N VAL A 77 -7.95 1.89 4.97
CA VAL A 77 -7.96 3.33 5.20
C VAL A 77 -9.28 3.74 5.86
N PRO A 78 -9.29 4.54 6.95
CA PRO A 78 -8.14 5.16 7.62
C PRO A 78 -7.59 4.36 8.82
N ASP A 79 -8.15 3.18 9.12
CA ASP A 79 -7.91 2.51 10.40
C ASP A 79 -6.48 2.00 10.57
N ALA A 80 -5.92 1.35 9.54
CA ALA A 80 -4.55 0.82 9.55
C ALA A 80 -3.59 1.64 8.68
N GLU A 81 -4.13 2.34 7.68
CA GLU A 81 -3.38 3.12 6.72
C GLU A 81 -3.85 4.57 6.71
N ALA A 82 -2.91 5.50 6.50
CA ALA A 82 -3.28 6.90 6.34
C ALA A 82 -4.11 7.13 5.06
N VAL A 83 -4.98 8.13 5.11
CA VAL A 83 -5.69 8.61 3.93
C VAL A 83 -4.67 9.11 2.90
N PRO A 84 -4.70 8.63 1.65
CA PRO A 84 -3.84 9.14 0.59
C PRO A 84 -4.04 10.64 0.36
N ASP A 85 -2.98 11.31 -0.08
CA ASP A 85 -3.02 12.73 -0.38
C ASP A 85 -4.09 13.07 -1.42
N LEU A 86 -4.75 14.22 -1.23
CA LEU A 86 -5.68 14.78 -2.19
C LEU A 86 -4.98 15.03 -3.52
N ARG A 87 -5.60 14.57 -4.61
CA ARG A 87 -4.99 14.60 -5.94
C ARG A 87 -5.74 15.52 -6.91
N PRO A 88 -5.14 16.64 -7.35
CA PRO A 88 -5.76 17.52 -8.34
C PRO A 88 -5.93 16.84 -9.69
N VAL A 89 -7.13 16.95 -10.27
CA VAL A 89 -7.50 16.29 -11.53
C VAL A 89 -7.10 17.10 -12.76
N GLY A 90 -7.02 18.43 -12.64
CA GLY A 90 -6.97 19.36 -13.77
C GLY A 90 -5.86 19.11 -14.79
N ASN A 91 -4.65 18.74 -14.36
CA ASN A 91 -3.52 18.50 -15.27
C ASN A 91 -3.56 17.13 -15.95
N HIS A 92 -4.41 16.22 -15.48
CA HIS A 92 -4.51 14.83 -15.95
C HIS A 92 -5.75 14.61 -16.81
N PHE A 93 -6.84 15.35 -16.56
CA PHE A 93 -8.07 15.23 -17.34
C PHE A 93 -8.04 16.09 -18.61
N ARG A 94 -7.45 15.54 -19.68
CA ARG A 94 -7.36 16.19 -21.00
C ARG A 94 -8.73 16.65 -21.50
N VAL A 95 -8.77 17.75 -22.26
CA VAL A 95 -10.02 18.38 -22.73
C VAL A 95 -10.80 17.46 -23.66
N GLU A 96 -10.09 16.68 -24.46
CA GLU A 96 -10.64 15.75 -25.44
C GLU A 96 -11.06 14.41 -24.83
N ALA A 97 -10.65 14.14 -23.58
CA ALA A 97 -11.00 12.90 -22.90
C ALA A 97 -12.38 13.02 -22.26
N GLU A 98 -13.26 12.05 -22.55
CA GLU A 98 -14.57 11.92 -21.91
C GLU A 98 -14.45 11.38 -20.49
N LYS A 99 -13.43 10.55 -20.25
CA LYS A 99 -13.23 9.80 -19.01
C LYS A 99 -11.78 9.81 -18.56
N LEU A 100 -11.58 9.73 -17.25
CA LEU A 100 -10.27 9.56 -16.63
C LEU A 100 -10.35 8.49 -15.54
N GLY A 101 -9.58 7.41 -15.70
CA GLY A 101 -9.46 6.38 -14.67
C GLY A 101 -8.65 6.88 -13.47
N VAL A 102 -9.12 6.50 -12.29
CA VAL A 102 -8.46 6.77 -11.02
C VAL A 102 -8.09 5.47 -10.36
N HIS A 103 -6.84 5.37 -9.91
CA HIS A 103 -6.28 4.16 -9.32
C HIS A 103 -5.76 4.45 -7.93
N LEU A 104 -5.99 3.50 -7.03
CA LEU A 104 -5.22 3.40 -5.81
C LEU A 104 -3.95 2.63 -6.13
N ALA A 105 -2.80 3.20 -5.80
CA ALA A 105 -1.50 2.63 -6.11
C ALA A 105 -0.57 2.66 -4.91
N ILE A 106 0.37 1.71 -4.91
CA ILE A 106 1.49 1.65 -3.99
C ILE A 106 2.73 1.22 -4.77
N PRO A 107 3.94 1.72 -4.47
CA PRO A 107 5.15 1.22 -5.12
C PRO A 107 5.24 -0.31 -5.05
N ALA A 108 5.59 -0.94 -6.17
CA ALA A 108 5.67 -2.39 -6.27
C ALA A 108 6.72 -2.94 -5.31
N LYS A 109 6.45 -4.10 -4.70
CA LYS A 109 7.42 -4.78 -3.82
C LYS A 109 8.62 -5.27 -4.65
N LYS A 110 9.82 -4.82 -4.30
CA LYS A 110 11.07 -5.13 -5.02
C LYS A 110 11.89 -6.16 -4.24
N ALA A 111 11.97 -7.39 -4.74
CA ALA A 111 12.72 -8.45 -4.06
C ALA A 111 14.23 -8.14 -4.07
N GLY A 112 14.87 -8.18 -2.90
CA GLY A 112 16.32 -7.90 -2.76
C GLY A 112 16.69 -6.41 -2.77
N GLU A 113 15.71 -5.51 -2.88
CA GLU A 113 15.91 -4.06 -2.81
C GLU A 113 15.23 -3.44 -1.58
N ALA A 114 15.53 -2.17 -1.33
CA ALA A 114 14.88 -1.38 -0.29
C ALA A 114 13.38 -1.19 -0.59
N ASN A 115 12.53 -1.67 0.32
CA ASN A 115 11.08 -1.46 0.32
C ASN A 115 10.60 -0.55 1.47
N PHE A 116 11.49 -0.23 2.41
CA PHE A 116 11.22 0.57 3.60
C PHE A 116 12.17 1.77 3.62
N GLN A 117 11.64 2.94 3.98
CA GLN A 117 12.43 4.15 4.18
C GLN A 117 12.38 4.55 5.66
N ALA A 118 13.55 4.67 6.28
CA ALA A 118 13.66 5.16 7.64
C ALA A 118 13.35 6.67 7.72
N SER A 119 12.79 7.11 8.85
CA SER A 119 12.46 8.51 9.10
C SER A 119 13.72 9.38 9.08
N GLY A 120 13.66 10.54 8.42
CA GLY A 120 14.77 11.52 8.38
C GLY A 120 15.85 11.28 7.32
N ILE A 121 15.77 10.19 6.55
CA ILE A 121 16.61 10.01 5.36
C ILE A 121 15.95 10.77 4.20
N ALA A 122 16.67 11.73 3.61
CA ALA A 122 16.22 12.42 2.40
C ALA A 122 15.78 11.39 1.36
N ALA A 123 14.60 11.59 0.75
CA ALA A 123 14.05 10.68 -0.24
C ALA A 123 15.12 10.37 -1.29
N SER A 124 15.71 9.17 -1.21
CA SER A 124 16.32 8.58 -2.39
C SER A 124 15.23 8.61 -3.46
N ASN A 125 15.52 9.08 -4.67
CA ASN A 125 14.59 9.26 -5.79
C ASN A 125 13.79 7.99 -6.22
N GLY A 126 13.73 6.94 -5.40
CA GLY A 126 12.98 5.72 -5.64
C GLY A 126 11.56 5.76 -5.07
N ASN A 127 10.65 5.13 -5.80
CA ASN A 127 9.34 4.75 -5.29
C ASN A 127 9.51 3.68 -4.19
N ILE A 128 9.51 4.12 -2.92
CA ILE A 128 9.59 3.23 -1.75
C ILE A 128 8.18 2.87 -1.27
N ARG A 129 7.95 1.58 -1.02
CA ARG A 129 6.65 0.99 -0.71
C ARG A 129 6.11 1.38 0.68
N PHE A 130 6.98 1.35 1.69
CA PHE A 130 6.61 1.62 3.08
C PHE A 130 7.49 2.73 3.69
N LEU A 131 6.85 3.63 4.44
CA LEU A 131 7.50 4.66 5.23
C LEU A 131 7.50 4.25 6.70
N GLN A 132 8.55 4.59 7.44
CA GLN A 132 8.60 4.31 8.87
C GLN A 132 7.75 5.30 9.68
N GLU A 133 6.89 4.78 10.54
CA GLU A 133 6.10 5.54 11.51
C GLU A 133 6.38 5.03 12.93
N GLY A 134 6.84 5.90 13.81
CA GLY A 134 7.13 5.55 15.21
C GLY A 134 5.87 5.61 16.07
N SER A 135 5.66 4.61 16.92
CA SER A 135 4.60 4.59 17.93
C SER A 135 5.08 3.97 19.24
N LEU A 136 4.53 4.44 20.37
CA LEU A 136 4.80 3.89 21.69
C LEU A 136 3.79 2.77 21.98
N VAL A 137 4.31 1.59 22.30
CA VAL A 137 3.52 0.38 22.47
C VAL A 137 3.74 -0.15 23.87
N LYS A 138 2.66 -0.37 24.60
CA LYS A 138 2.68 -0.99 25.92
C LYS A 138 2.93 -2.48 25.78
N ASP A 139 3.62 -3.05 26.75
CA ASP A 139 3.65 -4.50 26.90
C ASP A 139 2.24 -5.00 27.25
N GLU A 140 1.68 -5.90 26.42
CA GLU A 140 0.35 -6.47 26.62
C GLU A 140 0.29 -7.45 27.80
N THR A 141 1.44 -7.96 28.26
CA THR A 141 1.49 -8.87 29.44
C THR A 141 1.26 -8.10 30.73
N THR A 142 1.87 -6.92 30.87
CA THR A 142 1.80 -6.10 32.08
C THR A 142 0.87 -4.89 31.97
N GLY A 143 0.49 -4.49 30.76
CA GLY A 143 -0.27 -3.25 30.48
C GLY A 143 0.54 -1.98 30.75
N SER A 144 1.84 -2.10 30.94
CA SER A 144 2.76 -1.03 31.34
C SER A 144 4.02 -1.04 30.47
N ASN A 145 5.02 -0.20 30.80
CA ASN A 145 6.31 -0.16 30.10
C ASN A 145 6.20 0.09 28.59
N GLU A 146 5.91 1.32 28.21
CA GLU A 146 5.86 1.72 26.80
C GLU A 146 7.25 1.64 26.15
N GLN A 147 7.30 1.02 24.97
CA GLN A 147 8.49 0.91 24.14
C GLN A 147 8.23 1.51 22.75
N PRO A 148 9.20 2.24 22.18
CA PRO A 148 9.06 2.76 20.82
C PRO A 148 9.22 1.62 19.81
N LEU A 149 8.19 1.43 18.98
CA LEU A 149 8.23 0.57 17.81
C LEU A 149 8.10 1.37 16.51
N ALA A 150 8.73 0.84 15.47
CA ALA A 150 8.73 1.40 14.13
C ALA A 150 7.79 0.56 13.25
N TYR A 151 6.64 1.12 12.91
CA TYR A 151 5.65 0.52 12.03
C TYR A 151 5.89 0.90 10.57
N ALA A 152 5.45 0.02 9.68
CA ALA A 152 5.45 0.26 8.25
C ALA A 152 4.13 0.91 7.84
N LYS A 153 4.19 2.16 7.43
CA LYS A 153 3.08 2.92 6.86
C LYS A 153 3.09 2.77 5.34
N SER A 154 2.00 2.33 4.74
CA SER A 154 1.95 2.19 3.28
C SER A 154 2.03 3.56 2.60
N ASN A 155 2.89 3.65 1.57
CA ASN A 155 3.00 4.83 0.73
C ASN A 155 1.92 4.82 -0.36
N LEU A 156 0.66 4.84 0.07
CA LEU A 156 -0.51 4.82 -0.81
C LEU A 156 -0.65 6.15 -1.54
N ARG A 157 -0.98 6.06 -2.83
CA ARG A 157 -1.14 7.21 -3.71
C ARG A 157 -2.37 7.05 -4.57
N ILE A 158 -3.03 8.17 -4.85
CA ILE A 158 -3.98 8.26 -5.95
C ILE A 158 -3.19 8.63 -7.20
N ILE A 159 -3.30 7.81 -8.24
CA ILE A 159 -2.70 8.06 -9.55
C ILE A 159 -3.78 7.97 -10.64
N PHE A 160 -3.55 8.65 -11.76
CA PHE A 160 -4.44 8.60 -12.91
C PHE A 160 -3.91 7.70 -14.04
N ASP A 161 -4.74 7.42 -15.05
CA ASP A 161 -4.38 6.53 -16.17
C ASP A 161 -3.09 6.95 -16.90
N ASP A 162 -2.81 8.25 -17.01
CA ASP A 162 -1.61 8.80 -17.66
C ASP A 162 -0.33 8.64 -16.84
N GLU A 163 -0.47 8.33 -15.55
CA GLU A 163 0.63 8.11 -14.60
C GLU A 163 0.91 6.63 -14.36
N LEU A 164 0.09 5.74 -14.93
CA LEU A 164 0.18 4.30 -14.76
C LEU A 164 1.43 3.78 -15.48
N ARG A 165 2.54 3.71 -14.75
CA ARG A 165 3.86 3.28 -15.22
C ARG A 165 4.29 1.99 -14.54
N ASP A 166 5.29 1.33 -15.13
CA ASP A 166 6.01 0.25 -14.47
C ASP A 166 6.61 0.73 -13.14
N GLY A 167 6.33 -0.01 -12.06
CA GLY A 167 6.86 0.28 -10.72
C GLY A 167 5.81 0.51 -9.62
N PHE A 168 4.52 0.45 -9.95
CA PHE A 168 3.43 0.43 -8.96
C PHE A 168 2.64 -0.87 -9.05
N THR A 169 2.15 -1.32 -7.89
CA THR A 169 0.97 -2.20 -7.83
C THR A 169 -0.24 -1.28 -7.70
N SER A 170 -1.22 -1.40 -8.59
CA SER A 170 -2.40 -0.54 -8.58
C SER A 170 -3.70 -1.31 -8.83
N ILE A 171 -4.80 -0.70 -8.41
CA ILE A 171 -6.17 -1.14 -8.73
C ILE A 171 -7.02 0.07 -9.10
N LYS A 172 -7.82 -0.04 -10.17
CA LYS A 172 -8.75 1.01 -10.57
C LYS A 172 -9.87 1.10 -9.53
N ILE A 173 -10.07 2.28 -8.96
CA ILE A 173 -11.07 2.53 -7.90
C ILE A 173 -12.23 3.39 -8.38
N ALA A 174 -12.03 4.23 -9.40
CA ALA A 174 -13.07 5.09 -9.95
C ALA A 174 -12.78 5.45 -11.41
N GLU A 175 -13.80 6.03 -12.06
CA GLU A 175 -13.70 6.64 -13.37
C GLU A 175 -14.40 7.99 -13.31
N LEU A 176 -13.64 9.06 -13.47
CA LEU A 176 -14.17 10.42 -13.53
C LEU A 176 -14.74 10.67 -14.92
N GLN A 177 -15.91 11.31 -14.95
CA GLN A 177 -16.57 11.73 -16.18
C GLN A 177 -16.86 13.22 -16.10
N ARG A 178 -16.78 13.91 -17.23
CA ARG A 178 -17.18 15.32 -17.28
C ARG A 178 -18.68 15.42 -17.12
N THR A 179 -19.14 16.35 -16.30
CA THR A 179 -20.56 16.71 -16.26
C THR A 179 -20.96 17.21 -17.65
N PRO A 180 -21.99 16.63 -18.28
CA PRO A 180 -22.53 17.17 -19.52
C PRO A 180 -22.99 18.60 -19.26
N THR A 181 -22.48 19.55 -20.04
CA THR A 181 -23.03 20.91 -20.13
C THR A 181 -24.40 20.90 -20.79
#